data_AF-A0A397C217-F1
#
_entry.id   AF-A0A397C217-F1
#
_cell.length_a   1.000
_cell.length_b   1.000
_cell.length_c   1.000
_cell.angle_alpha   90.00
_cell.angle_beta   90.00
_cell.angle_gamma   90.00
#
_symmetry.space_group_name_H-M   'P 1'
#
loop_
_entity.id
_entity.type
_entity.pdbx_description
1 polymer ?
#
loop_
_entity_poly.entity_id
_entity_poly.type
_entity_poly.pdbx_seq_one_letter_code
_entity_poly.pdbx_strand_id
1 'polypeptide(L)'
;MPSKKRSPWPKASLMSAVLFTQELMDAITAYQNGIYLVLRPFVGLTRDLLYLRDLLRSPTTMDNWLDINSVTFAFEPLHDVLEPWYEVHGTACVFKLFACLPRLRNVVIAHAAFSGNLAMLSMLPLDMLRQVRYLLLDLAAANGHMRVLKFLDAVVGHEGCTTFAMDVAAHRGDLDVVRYLHAHRNEGCSDQAIMDAAENGHLEVVQFLHTHYPLTAHSLTLALTAAAATNRLDVATYIVHELGSDGHGSTNEIDAAAYNGHLAMIKMLHQHNYGCTTNAMDDAAEDGQLEVVQWLHTHRTEGCTINAMGQAAENGHLETVQWLHTHRGEGCPDWTLERAAYAEQWDVVKFLVTWQLGGDAKTVMETAKQDSRDDIAVGLAVILDETSILLLNGC
;
A
#
# COMPACT_ATOMS: atom_id res chain seq x y z
N MET A 1 62.93 1.49 60.33
CA MET A 1 61.78 1.58 59.41
C MET A 1 62.02 2.75 58.46
N PRO A 2 62.04 2.50 57.15
CA PRO A 2 61.00 3.05 56.30
C PRO A 2 60.40 2.00 55.34
N SER A 3 59.12 2.20 55.02
CA SER A 3 58.22 1.31 54.30
C SER A 3 58.57 1.18 52.81
N LYS A 4 58.66 -0.07 52.31
CA LYS A 4 58.60 -0.38 50.88
C LYS A 4 57.20 -0.08 50.33
N LYS A 5 57.03 0.97 49.53
CA LYS A 5 55.91 1.07 48.58
C LYS A 5 56.32 0.33 47.30
N ARG A 6 55.75 -0.85 47.06
CA ARG A 6 55.80 -1.54 45.77
C ARG A 6 54.88 -0.81 44.80
N SER A 7 55.36 -0.50 43.59
CA SER A 7 54.56 0.09 42.51
C SER A 7 53.44 -0.85 42.08
N PRO A 8 52.24 -0.35 41.73
CA PRO A 8 51.05 -1.18 41.51
C PRO A 8 50.94 -1.80 40.11
N TRP A 9 51.93 -1.62 39.24
CA TRP A 9 51.86 -2.15 37.87
C TRP A 9 52.70 -3.42 37.76
N PRO A 10 52.11 -4.57 37.36
CA PRO A 10 52.90 -5.74 37.02
C PRO A 10 53.83 -5.36 35.87
N LYS A 11 55.11 -5.75 35.95
CA LYS A 11 56.06 -5.59 34.85
C LYS A 11 55.43 -6.22 33.61
N ALA A 12 55.00 -5.38 32.66
CA ALA A 12 54.48 -5.80 31.37
C ALA A 12 55.45 -6.86 30.81
N SER A 13 54.96 -8.08 30.58
CA SER A 13 55.79 -9.11 29.98
C SER A 13 56.31 -8.62 28.64
N LEU A 14 57.50 -9.05 28.23
CA LEU A 14 58.06 -8.70 26.92
C LEU A 14 57.05 -8.94 25.78
N MET A 15 56.21 -9.98 25.92
CA MET A 15 55.10 -10.23 24.99
C MET A 15 54.02 -9.14 25.00
N SER A 16 53.59 -8.66 26.16
CA SER A 16 52.64 -7.53 26.22
C SER A 16 53.23 -6.24 25.64
N ALA A 17 54.53 -6.00 25.80
CA ALA A 17 55.19 -4.83 25.20
C ALA A 17 55.23 -4.91 23.66
N VAL A 18 55.48 -6.10 23.11
CA VAL A 18 55.45 -6.36 21.65
C VAL A 18 54.05 -6.19 21.06
N LEU A 19 52.98 -6.54 21.80
CA LEU A 19 51.59 -6.38 21.34
C LEU A 19 51.16 -4.91 21.15
N PHE A 20 51.88 -3.96 21.74
CA PHE A 20 51.59 -2.52 21.63
C PHE A 20 52.65 -1.76 20.83
N THR A 21 53.60 -2.44 20.17
CA THR A 21 54.56 -1.73 19.33
C THR A 21 53.89 -1.20 18.07
N GLN A 22 54.30 0.00 17.67
CA GLN A 22 53.78 0.65 16.49
C GLN A 22 54.04 -0.19 15.24
N GLU A 23 55.22 -0.83 15.12
CA GLU A 23 55.52 -1.66 13.95
C GLU A 23 54.59 -2.88 13.83
N LEU A 24 54.18 -3.49 14.95
CA LEU A 24 53.25 -4.62 14.92
C LEU A 24 51.83 -4.16 14.61
N MET A 25 51.39 -3.02 15.15
CA MET A 25 50.08 -2.44 14.83
C MET A 25 50.01 -1.98 13.37
N ASP A 26 51.08 -1.40 12.83
CA ASP A 26 51.22 -1.04 11.42
C ASP A 26 51.24 -2.29 10.53
N ALA A 27 51.90 -3.38 10.95
CA ALA A 27 51.87 -4.66 10.23
C ALA A 27 50.49 -5.35 10.28
N ILE A 28 49.80 -5.34 11.42
CA ILE A 28 48.43 -5.87 11.57
C ILE A 28 47.47 -5.09 10.69
N THR A 29 47.55 -3.76 10.70
CA THR A 29 46.68 -2.91 9.88
C THR A 29 47.04 -2.94 8.39
N ALA A 30 48.31 -3.20 8.03
CA ALA A 30 48.74 -3.39 6.64
C ALA A 30 48.32 -4.76 6.06
N TYR A 31 48.12 -5.79 6.90
CA TYR A 31 47.75 -7.15 6.47
C TYR A 31 46.31 -7.58 6.78
N GLN A 32 45.59 -6.86 7.65
CA GLN A 32 44.18 -7.10 7.87
C GLN A 32 43.35 -6.15 6.99
N ASN A 33 42.52 -6.73 6.11
CA ASN A 33 41.32 -6.07 5.58
C ASN A 33 40.27 -5.93 6.70
N GLY A 34 40.67 -5.38 7.85
CA GLY A 34 39.81 -5.23 9.02
C GLY A 34 38.75 -4.18 8.74
N ILE A 35 37.50 -4.54 8.96
CA ILE A 35 36.40 -3.57 8.98
C ILE A 35 36.47 -2.86 10.33
N TYR A 36 36.47 -1.51 10.33
CA TYR A 36 36.43 -0.75 11.58
C TYR A 36 35.25 -1.23 12.44
N LEU A 37 35.41 -1.29 13.77
CA LEU A 37 34.33 -1.70 14.67
C LEU A 37 33.03 -0.90 14.45
N VAL A 38 33.17 0.39 14.12
CA VAL A 38 32.04 1.28 13.78
C VAL A 38 31.28 0.83 12.51
N LEU A 39 31.90 0.06 11.63
CA LEU A 39 31.28 -0.44 10.39
C LEU A 39 30.73 -1.86 10.53
N ARG A 40 30.83 -2.48 11.72
CA ARG A 40 30.31 -3.82 11.99
C ARG A 40 28.82 -4.01 11.61
N PRO A 41 27.92 -3.03 11.83
CA PRO A 41 26.50 -3.18 11.44
C PRO A 41 26.27 -3.39 9.93
N PHE A 42 27.21 -2.99 9.08
CA PHE A 42 27.07 -3.12 7.61
C PHE A 42 27.62 -4.44 7.07
N VAL A 43 28.20 -5.29 7.93
CA VAL A 43 28.76 -6.58 7.53
C VAL A 43 27.61 -7.57 7.28
N GLY A 44 27.48 -8.05 6.05
CA GLY A 44 26.43 -8.99 5.64
C GLY A 44 25.22 -8.34 4.95
N LEU A 45 25.02 -7.03 5.17
CA LEU A 45 23.89 -6.25 4.65
C LEU A 45 23.75 -6.31 3.13
N THR A 46 24.84 -6.54 2.39
CA THR A 46 24.80 -6.66 0.91
C THR A 46 23.87 -7.75 0.39
N ARG A 47 23.58 -8.80 1.18
CA ARG A 47 22.64 -9.85 0.78
C ARG A 47 21.20 -9.35 0.88
N ASP A 48 20.89 -8.61 1.94
CA ASP A 48 19.55 -8.11 2.21
C ASP A 48 19.18 -6.96 1.25
N LEU A 49 20.20 -6.25 0.73
CA LEU A 49 20.02 -5.17 -0.25
C LEU A 49 19.95 -5.63 -1.71
N LEU A 50 19.92 -6.94 -2.01
CA LEU A 50 19.83 -7.42 -3.40
C LEU A 50 18.56 -6.89 -4.09
N TYR A 51 17.42 -7.02 -3.43
CA TYR A 51 16.14 -6.53 -3.94
C TYR A 51 16.17 -5.02 -4.20
N LEU A 52 16.61 -4.23 -3.22
CA LEU A 52 16.75 -2.77 -3.37
C LEU A 52 17.68 -2.38 -4.53
N ARG A 53 18.78 -3.12 -4.71
CA ARG A 53 19.73 -2.83 -5.78
C ARG A 53 19.16 -3.09 -7.17
N ASP A 54 18.37 -4.15 -7.31
CA ASP A 54 17.73 -4.48 -8.58
C ASP A 54 16.62 -3.47 -8.87
N LEU A 55 15.84 -3.08 -7.86
CA LEU A 55 14.84 -2.03 -7.93
C LEU A 55 15.44 -0.69 -8.39
N LEU A 56 16.54 -0.23 -7.78
CA LEU A 56 17.20 1.03 -8.13
C LEU A 56 17.88 1.03 -9.51
N ARG A 57 18.08 -0.15 -10.12
CA ARG A 57 18.82 -0.29 -11.40
C ARG A 57 17.95 -0.32 -12.64
N SER A 58 16.65 -0.52 -12.49
CA SER A 58 15.75 -0.72 -13.63
C SER A 58 14.89 0.52 -13.85
N PRO A 59 15.18 1.34 -14.87
CA PRO A 59 14.32 2.45 -15.26
C PRO A 59 13.02 1.97 -15.91
N THR A 60 12.99 0.75 -16.48
CA THR A 60 11.85 0.18 -17.23
C THR A 60 10.86 -0.60 -16.37
N THR A 61 11.13 -0.81 -15.08
CA THR A 61 10.15 -1.34 -14.12
C THR A 61 9.43 -0.21 -13.38
N MET A 62 9.62 1.04 -13.80
CA MET A 62 9.06 2.22 -13.12
C MET A 62 7.67 2.62 -13.57
N ASP A 63 7.19 2.05 -14.67
CA ASP A 63 5.75 2.05 -15.01
C ASP A 63 4.94 1.15 -14.04
N ASN A 64 5.61 0.31 -13.24
CA ASN A 64 5.02 -0.66 -12.30
C ASN A 64 5.69 -0.62 -10.91
N TRP A 65 5.93 0.57 -10.33
CA TRP A 65 6.13 0.66 -8.87
C TRP A 65 4.80 0.34 -8.19
N LEU A 66 4.51 -0.97 -8.10
CA LEU A 66 3.23 -1.55 -7.72
C LEU A 66 2.71 -1.14 -6.33
N ASP A 67 3.51 -0.44 -5.53
CA ASP A 67 3.08 0.22 -4.30
C ASP A 67 4.24 1.11 -3.82
N ILE A 68 4.00 2.37 -3.47
CA ILE A 68 4.97 3.22 -2.76
C ILE A 68 5.49 2.54 -1.47
N ASN A 69 4.69 1.65 -0.89
CA ASN A 69 5.07 0.83 0.26
C ASN A 69 6.16 -0.18 -0.09
N SER A 70 6.20 -0.71 -1.32
CA SER A 70 7.24 -1.68 -1.74
C SER A 70 8.64 -1.07 -1.69
N VAL A 71 8.76 0.22 -2.00
CA VAL A 71 10.05 0.92 -1.99
C VAL A 71 10.45 1.33 -0.60
N THR A 72 9.48 1.78 0.19
CA THR A 72 9.69 2.02 1.63
C THR A 72 10.22 0.76 2.31
N PHE A 73 9.58 -0.39 2.05
CA PHE A 73 10.02 -1.69 2.54
C PHE A 73 11.41 -2.09 2.02
N ALA A 74 11.72 -1.82 0.75
CA ALA A 74 13.04 -2.11 0.19
C ALA A 74 14.18 -1.34 0.88
N PHE A 75 13.90 -0.14 1.41
CA PHE A 75 14.87 0.66 2.15
C PHE A 75 14.96 0.31 3.65
N GLU A 76 13.97 -0.38 4.22
CA GLU A 76 13.88 -0.69 5.66
C GLU A 76 15.16 -1.35 6.22
N PRO A 77 15.74 -2.41 5.61
CA PRO A 77 16.97 -3.01 6.13
C PRO A 77 18.16 -2.05 6.19
N LEU A 78 18.20 -1.07 5.28
CA LEU A 78 19.25 -0.06 5.26
C LEU A 78 18.97 1.08 6.24
N HIS A 79 17.70 1.46 6.41
CA HIS A 79 17.25 2.47 7.35
C HIS A 79 17.54 2.04 8.80
N ASP A 80 17.18 0.81 9.17
CA ASP A 80 17.40 0.23 10.50
C ASP A 80 18.87 0.21 10.92
N VAL A 81 19.77 0.14 9.94
CA VAL A 81 21.22 0.17 10.18
C VAL A 81 21.76 1.59 10.20
N LEU A 82 21.33 2.45 9.27
CA LEU A 82 21.89 3.78 9.11
C LEU A 82 21.43 4.77 10.18
N GLU A 83 20.15 4.74 10.58
CA GLU A 83 19.61 5.73 11.51
C GLU A 83 20.30 5.66 12.89
N PRO A 84 20.31 4.52 13.61
CA PRO A 84 21.03 4.43 14.88
C PRO A 84 22.54 4.67 14.72
N TRP A 85 23.10 4.30 13.57
CA TRP A 85 24.52 4.51 13.30
C TRP A 85 24.88 6.00 13.16
N TYR A 86 24.03 6.79 12.50
CA TYR A 86 24.21 8.23 12.40
C TYR A 86 24.03 8.94 13.74
N GLU A 87 23.11 8.48 14.60
CA GLU A 87 22.94 9.04 15.94
C GLU A 87 24.19 8.88 16.80
N VAL A 88 24.83 7.71 16.75
CA VAL A 88 26.02 7.41 17.58
C VAL A 88 27.29 8.05 17.00
N HIS A 89 27.43 8.10 15.68
CA HIS A 89 28.71 8.42 15.03
C HIS A 89 28.72 9.71 14.21
N GLY A 90 27.56 10.34 14.00
CA GLY A 90 27.38 11.54 13.18
C GLY A 90 27.49 11.26 11.68
N THR A 91 26.85 12.06 10.85
CA THR A 91 26.77 11.83 9.38
C THR A 91 28.11 11.80 8.66
N ALA A 92 29.14 12.47 9.19
CA ALA A 92 30.48 12.51 8.60
C ALA A 92 31.20 11.14 8.60
N CYS A 93 30.74 10.17 9.40
CA CYS A 93 31.33 8.82 9.39
C CYS A 93 31.09 8.07 8.06
N VAL A 94 30.19 8.57 7.21
CA VAL A 94 29.89 8.01 5.89
C VAL A 94 31.13 7.92 4.97
N PHE A 95 32.11 8.82 5.12
CA PHE A 95 33.35 8.76 4.34
C PHE A 95 34.16 7.49 4.64
N LYS A 96 34.17 7.03 5.90
CA LYS A 96 34.80 5.75 6.28
C LYS A 96 34.04 4.57 5.68
N LEU A 97 32.71 4.63 5.71
CA LEU A 97 31.86 3.62 5.08
C LEU A 97 32.14 3.52 3.57
N PHE A 98 32.24 4.65 2.87
CA PHE A 98 32.51 4.66 1.42
C PHE A 98 33.92 4.19 1.05
N ALA A 99 34.90 4.39 1.93
CA ALA A 99 36.26 3.90 1.75
C ALA A 99 36.35 2.37 1.93
N CYS A 100 35.69 1.82 2.96
CA CYS A 100 35.76 0.40 3.28
C CYS A 100 34.76 -0.46 2.50
N LEU A 101 33.57 0.07 2.20
CA LEU A 101 32.47 -0.64 1.53
C LEU A 101 31.97 0.16 0.32
N PRO A 102 32.79 0.33 -0.73
CA PRO A 102 32.45 1.16 -1.89
C PRO A 102 31.19 0.70 -2.64
N ARG A 103 30.81 -0.58 -2.52
CA ARG A 103 29.58 -1.14 -3.10
C ARG A 103 28.29 -0.60 -2.49
N LEU A 104 28.35 -0.04 -1.28
CA LEU A 104 27.20 0.55 -0.59
C LEU A 104 27.02 2.04 -0.91
N ARG A 105 28.04 2.70 -1.48
CA ARG A 105 28.08 4.15 -1.68
C ARG A 105 26.80 4.69 -2.32
N ASN A 106 26.47 4.23 -3.52
CA ASN A 106 25.33 4.77 -4.26
C ASN A 106 24.00 4.43 -3.60
N VAL A 107 23.90 3.27 -2.93
CA VAL A 107 22.68 2.85 -2.22
C VAL A 107 22.45 3.71 -0.99
N VAL A 108 23.52 4.04 -0.26
CA VAL A 108 23.46 4.95 0.89
C VAL A 108 23.16 6.40 0.45
N ILE A 109 23.65 6.83 -0.72
CA ILE A 109 23.26 8.12 -1.32
C ILE A 109 21.77 8.11 -1.72
N ALA A 110 21.29 7.04 -2.34
CA ALA A 110 19.86 6.88 -2.66
C ALA A 110 18.99 6.90 -1.40
N HIS A 111 19.41 6.19 -0.34
CA HIS A 111 18.72 6.22 0.95
C HIS A 111 18.71 7.63 1.55
N ALA A 112 19.81 8.38 1.49
CA ALA A 112 19.85 9.75 1.98
C ALA A 112 18.92 10.68 1.18
N ALA A 113 18.74 10.44 -0.11
CA ALA A 113 17.74 11.15 -0.91
C ALA A 113 16.32 10.79 -0.47
N PHE A 114 16.05 9.49 -0.31
CA PHE A 114 14.77 8.94 0.10
C PHE A 114 14.37 9.31 1.54
N SER A 115 15.31 9.41 2.48
CA SER A 115 15.05 9.70 3.91
C SER A 115 15.24 11.18 4.30
N GLY A 116 15.57 12.03 3.33
CA GLY A 116 15.65 13.47 3.58
C GLY A 116 16.93 13.91 4.29
N ASN A 117 17.99 13.09 4.29
CA ASN A 117 19.25 13.38 4.96
C ASN A 117 20.12 14.37 4.18
N LEU A 118 19.65 15.62 4.10
CA LEU A 118 20.35 16.72 3.43
C LEU A 118 21.73 16.99 4.05
N ALA A 119 21.87 16.82 5.37
CA ALA A 119 23.14 17.02 6.07
C ALA A 119 24.22 16.10 5.48
N MET A 120 23.91 14.81 5.31
CA MET A 120 24.81 13.85 4.67
C MET A 120 25.11 14.24 3.21
N LEU A 121 24.07 14.52 2.41
CA LEU A 121 24.24 14.84 0.98
C LEU A 121 25.08 16.10 0.75
N SER A 122 24.86 17.14 1.56
CA SER A 122 25.57 18.43 1.45
C SER A 122 27.07 18.37 1.75
N MET A 123 27.53 17.33 2.43
CA MET A 123 28.96 17.11 2.70
C MET A 123 29.67 16.40 1.54
N LEU A 124 28.94 15.77 0.63
CA LEU A 124 29.53 14.97 -0.44
C LEU A 124 29.98 15.85 -1.62
N PRO A 125 31.06 15.48 -2.33
CA PRO A 125 31.47 16.18 -3.55
C PRO A 125 30.35 16.16 -4.60
N LEU A 126 30.04 17.31 -5.21
CA LEU A 126 28.95 17.42 -6.19
C LEU A 126 29.14 16.46 -7.39
N ASP A 127 30.37 16.27 -7.85
CA ASP A 127 30.67 15.34 -8.94
C ASP A 127 30.38 13.88 -8.58
N MET A 128 30.51 13.52 -7.30
CA MET A 128 30.12 12.19 -6.82
C MET A 128 28.62 12.00 -6.94
N LEU A 129 27.83 13.00 -6.54
CA LEU A 129 26.38 12.96 -6.61
C LEU A 129 25.89 12.91 -8.07
N ARG A 130 26.49 13.69 -8.98
CA ARG A 130 26.16 13.67 -10.42
C ARG A 130 26.41 12.32 -11.10
N GLN A 131 27.37 11.54 -10.61
CA GLN A 131 27.71 10.24 -11.20
C GLN A 131 26.79 9.10 -10.73
N VAL A 132 25.91 9.35 -9.74
CA VAL A 132 24.97 8.33 -9.26
C VAL A 132 23.87 8.15 -10.31
N ARG A 133 23.82 6.97 -10.93
CA ARG A 133 22.83 6.64 -11.98
C ARG A 133 21.46 6.23 -11.45
N TYR A 134 21.13 6.59 -10.22
CA TYR A 134 19.83 6.33 -9.61
C TYR A 134 18.95 7.57 -9.74
N LEU A 135 17.63 7.41 -9.67
CA LEU A 135 16.68 8.50 -9.80
C LEU A 135 16.51 9.22 -8.46
N LEU A 136 17.55 9.96 -8.07
CA LEU A 136 17.61 10.61 -6.76
C LEU A 136 16.52 11.69 -6.59
N LEU A 137 16.09 12.32 -7.69
CA LEU A 137 15.00 13.30 -7.65
C LEU A 137 13.67 12.61 -7.37
N ASP A 138 13.39 11.50 -8.06
CA ASP A 138 12.21 10.67 -7.82
C ASP A 138 12.16 10.18 -6.37
N LEU A 139 13.29 9.70 -5.83
CA LEU A 139 13.37 9.26 -4.43
C LEU A 139 13.10 10.38 -3.42
N ALA A 140 13.60 11.59 -3.69
CA ALA A 140 13.35 12.74 -2.82
C ALA A 140 11.90 13.23 -2.92
N ALA A 141 11.31 13.23 -4.12
CA ALA A 141 9.91 13.53 -4.36
C ALA A 141 9.00 12.49 -3.70
N ALA A 142 9.38 11.21 -3.75
CA ALA A 142 8.60 10.11 -3.21
C ALA A 142 8.33 10.21 -1.72
N ASN A 143 9.14 10.95 -0.94
CA ASN A 143 8.90 11.21 0.48
C ASN A 143 8.69 12.69 0.82
N GLY A 144 8.34 13.53 -0.15
CA GLY A 144 8.05 14.93 0.11
C GLY A 144 9.26 15.73 0.59
N HIS A 145 10.49 15.25 0.36
CA HIS A 145 11.71 15.87 0.88
C HIS A 145 12.17 17.05 0.03
N MET A 146 11.36 18.12 0.04
CA MET A 146 11.55 19.35 -0.74
C MET A 146 12.96 19.96 -0.64
N ARG A 147 13.58 19.93 0.55
CA ARG A 147 14.92 20.49 0.73
C ARG A 147 16.00 19.67 0.01
N VAL A 148 15.85 18.36 0.02
CA VAL A 148 16.73 17.45 -0.72
C VAL A 148 16.47 17.56 -2.21
N LEU A 149 15.20 17.59 -2.63
CA LEU A 149 14.81 17.76 -4.02
C LEU A 149 15.44 19.03 -4.62
N LYS A 150 15.27 20.18 -3.96
CA LYS A 150 15.89 21.45 -4.36
C LYS A 150 17.41 21.40 -4.39
N PHE A 151 18.04 20.70 -3.44
CA PHE A 151 19.49 20.56 -3.43
C PHE A 151 19.99 19.72 -4.62
N LEU A 152 19.34 18.58 -4.89
CA LEU A 152 19.69 17.70 -6.00
C LEU A 152 19.43 18.35 -7.36
N ASP A 153 18.33 19.08 -7.50
CA ASP A 153 17.95 19.75 -8.74
C ASP A 153 18.77 21.03 -8.97
N ALA A 154 18.69 22.01 -8.07
CA ALA A 154 19.26 23.34 -8.29
C ALA A 154 20.77 23.46 -7.96
N VAL A 155 21.30 22.65 -7.03
CA VAL A 155 22.72 22.75 -6.60
C VAL A 155 23.57 21.68 -7.27
N VAL A 156 23.10 20.43 -7.27
CA VAL A 156 23.83 19.33 -7.91
C VAL A 156 23.65 19.37 -9.43
N GLY A 157 22.46 19.70 -9.92
CA GLY A 157 22.10 19.58 -11.33
C GLY A 157 21.92 18.12 -11.74
N HIS A 158 21.26 17.33 -10.90
CA HIS A 158 21.08 15.90 -11.12
C HIS A 158 20.04 15.63 -12.23
N GLU A 159 20.36 14.76 -13.19
CA GLU A 159 19.49 14.51 -14.35
C GLU A 159 18.45 13.41 -14.13
N GLY A 160 18.62 12.57 -13.10
CA GLY A 160 17.74 11.44 -12.82
C GLY A 160 16.38 11.83 -12.23
N CYS A 161 15.47 12.29 -13.09
CA CYS A 161 14.05 12.54 -12.82
C CYS A 161 13.18 11.83 -13.87
N THR A 162 12.00 11.35 -13.47
CA THR A 162 10.97 10.84 -14.40
C THR A 162 9.59 11.42 -14.06
N THR A 163 8.55 11.05 -14.83
CA THR A 163 7.14 11.37 -14.50
C THR A 163 6.74 10.83 -13.12
N PHE A 164 7.36 9.73 -12.69
CA PHE A 164 7.12 9.09 -11.40
C PHE A 164 7.27 10.03 -10.21
N ALA A 165 8.21 10.99 -10.29
CA ALA A 165 8.39 11.99 -9.23
C ALA A 165 7.12 12.82 -9.00
N MET A 166 6.43 13.21 -10.08
CA MET A 166 5.20 13.99 -9.99
C MET A 166 3.99 13.11 -9.67
N ASP A 167 3.94 11.89 -10.22
CA ASP A 167 2.87 10.91 -9.95
C ASP A 167 2.82 10.57 -8.46
N VAL A 168 3.97 10.25 -7.83
CA VAL A 168 4.01 9.97 -6.38
C VAL A 168 3.73 11.21 -5.54
N ALA A 169 4.24 12.37 -5.94
CA ALA A 169 3.91 13.61 -5.24
C ALA A 169 2.40 13.87 -5.27
N ALA A 170 1.73 13.53 -6.37
CA ALA A 170 0.29 13.62 -6.49
C ALA A 170 -0.45 12.59 -5.62
N HIS A 171 0.03 11.34 -5.59
CA HIS A 171 -0.47 10.29 -4.70
C HIS A 171 -0.42 10.69 -3.22
N ARG A 172 0.62 11.41 -2.78
CA ARG A 172 0.76 11.89 -1.40
C ARG A 172 0.06 13.21 -1.11
N GLY A 173 -0.42 13.90 -2.14
CA GLY A 173 -0.99 15.24 -1.99
C GLY A 173 0.04 16.33 -1.75
N ASP A 174 1.32 16.09 -2.05
CA ASP A 174 2.42 17.03 -1.85
C ASP A 174 2.43 18.11 -2.95
N LEU A 175 1.45 19.03 -2.90
CA LEU A 175 1.27 20.09 -3.89
C LEU A 175 2.54 20.94 -4.10
N ASP A 176 3.30 21.19 -3.04
CA ASP A 176 4.56 21.94 -3.13
C ASP A 176 5.59 21.23 -4.02
N VAL A 177 5.69 19.89 -3.93
CA VAL A 177 6.57 19.07 -4.78
C VAL A 177 6.07 19.10 -6.21
N VAL A 178 4.76 18.90 -6.42
CA VAL A 178 4.12 18.97 -7.75
C VAL A 178 4.42 20.31 -8.43
N ARG A 179 4.20 21.43 -7.72
CA ARG A 179 4.48 22.79 -8.22
C ARG A 179 5.95 23.01 -8.53
N TYR A 180 6.84 22.52 -7.66
CA TYR A 180 8.27 22.65 -7.87
C TYR A 180 8.72 21.89 -9.12
N LEU A 181 8.33 20.62 -9.24
CA LEU A 181 8.65 19.79 -10.40
C LEU A 181 8.08 20.41 -11.68
N HIS A 182 6.81 20.82 -11.70
CA HIS A 182 6.22 21.49 -12.85
C HIS A 182 6.99 22.74 -13.30
N ALA A 183 7.50 23.54 -12.35
CA ALA A 183 8.20 24.78 -12.68
C ALA A 183 9.67 24.62 -13.10
N HIS A 184 10.32 23.51 -12.73
CA HIS A 184 11.77 23.34 -12.90
C HIS A 184 12.15 22.11 -13.75
N ARG A 185 11.20 21.22 -14.05
CA ARG A 185 11.38 19.98 -14.79
C ARG A 185 10.46 19.94 -16.01
N ASN A 186 10.83 19.10 -17.00
CA ASN A 186 10.10 18.99 -18.27
C ASN A 186 9.51 17.60 -18.50
N GLU A 187 9.73 16.65 -17.58
CA GLU A 187 9.19 15.29 -17.64
C GLU A 187 7.66 15.27 -17.54
N GLY A 188 7.08 16.16 -16.74
CA GLY A 188 5.63 16.21 -16.48
C GLY A 188 5.15 15.10 -15.54
N CYS A 189 3.91 14.67 -15.73
CA CYS A 189 3.26 13.57 -15.02
C CYS A 189 2.56 12.63 -16.03
N SER A 190 2.26 11.42 -15.59
CA SER A 190 1.37 10.51 -16.32
C SER A 190 -0.09 10.71 -15.91
N ASP A 191 -1.00 9.98 -16.56
CA ASP A 191 -2.40 9.91 -16.14
C ASP A 191 -2.58 9.31 -14.73
N GLN A 192 -1.55 8.61 -14.21
CA GLN A 192 -1.57 8.09 -12.84
C GLN A 192 -1.67 9.21 -11.80
N ALA A 193 -1.02 10.37 -12.04
CA ALA A 193 -1.03 11.47 -11.08
C ALA A 193 -2.44 11.95 -10.73
N ILE A 194 -3.33 12.09 -11.74
CA ILE A 194 -4.70 12.56 -11.49
C ILE A 194 -5.55 11.47 -10.84
N MET A 195 -5.34 10.20 -11.19
CA MET A 195 -6.04 9.06 -10.59
C MET A 195 -5.65 8.90 -9.11
N ASP A 196 -4.35 8.89 -8.81
CA ASP A 196 -3.84 8.75 -7.44
C ASP A 196 -4.25 9.93 -6.55
N ALA A 197 -4.17 11.16 -7.09
CA ALA A 197 -4.64 12.33 -6.37
C ALA A 197 -6.16 12.25 -6.09
N ALA A 198 -6.93 11.69 -7.03
CA ALA A 198 -8.36 11.56 -6.87
C ALA A 198 -8.75 10.45 -5.88
N GLU A 199 -8.07 9.31 -5.92
CA GLU A 199 -8.23 8.19 -4.97
C GLU A 199 -7.90 8.62 -3.52
N ASN A 200 -6.84 9.41 -3.36
CA ASN A 200 -6.39 9.86 -2.03
C ASN A 200 -7.08 11.15 -1.55
N GLY A 201 -7.95 11.75 -2.37
CA GLY A 201 -8.74 12.93 -1.98
C GLY A 201 -7.96 14.25 -1.99
N HIS A 202 -6.92 14.34 -2.81
CA HIS A 202 -6.05 15.50 -2.91
C HIS A 202 -6.60 16.53 -3.90
N LEU A 203 -7.73 17.16 -3.56
CA LEU A 203 -8.44 18.11 -4.43
C LEU A 203 -7.55 19.23 -4.98
N GLU A 204 -6.66 19.80 -4.17
CA GLU A 204 -5.77 20.89 -4.64
C GLU A 204 -4.79 20.41 -5.72
N VAL A 205 -4.33 19.16 -5.63
CA VAL A 205 -3.50 18.54 -6.67
C VAL A 205 -4.32 18.27 -7.92
N VAL A 206 -5.54 17.72 -7.77
CA VAL A 206 -6.47 17.49 -8.90
C VAL A 206 -6.73 18.80 -9.65
N GLN A 207 -7.00 19.89 -8.93
CA GLN A 207 -7.17 21.23 -9.50
C GLN A 207 -5.92 21.71 -10.23
N PHE A 208 -4.76 21.59 -9.59
CA PHE A 208 -3.49 21.97 -10.20
C PHE A 208 -3.24 21.22 -11.51
N LEU A 209 -3.36 19.88 -11.49
CA LEU A 209 -3.14 19.02 -12.63
C LEU A 209 -4.11 19.35 -13.77
N HIS A 210 -5.40 19.54 -13.46
CA HIS A 210 -6.40 19.98 -14.43
C HIS A 210 -6.04 21.31 -15.10
N THR A 211 -5.54 22.29 -14.35
CA THR A 211 -5.25 23.62 -14.91
C THR A 211 -3.98 23.67 -15.77
N HIS A 212 -3.06 22.74 -15.57
CA HIS A 212 -1.73 22.79 -16.18
C HIS A 212 -1.44 21.67 -17.19
N TYR A 213 -2.23 20.60 -17.19
CA TYR A 213 -2.07 19.47 -18.11
C TYR A 213 -3.37 19.17 -18.86
N PRO A 214 -3.28 18.82 -20.15
CA PRO A 214 -4.46 18.42 -20.91
C PRO A 214 -4.92 17.03 -20.44
N LEU A 215 -6.00 16.98 -19.66
CA LEU A 215 -6.60 15.74 -19.20
C LEU A 215 -7.47 15.13 -20.30
N THR A 216 -7.35 13.82 -20.52
CA THR A 216 -8.25 13.11 -21.44
C THR A 216 -9.56 12.75 -20.73
N ALA A 217 -10.63 12.57 -21.50
CA ALA A 217 -11.90 12.09 -20.96
C ALA A 217 -11.74 10.75 -20.24
N HIS A 218 -10.86 9.86 -20.74
CA HIS A 218 -10.58 8.57 -20.12
C HIS A 218 -9.94 8.73 -18.73
N SER A 219 -8.93 9.59 -18.61
CA SER A 219 -8.23 9.85 -17.34
C SER A 219 -9.19 10.45 -16.30
N LEU A 220 -10.12 11.32 -16.73
CA LEU A 220 -11.16 11.89 -15.87
C LEU A 220 -12.19 10.84 -15.39
N THR A 221 -12.62 9.92 -16.27
CA THR A 221 -13.51 8.81 -15.88
C THR A 221 -12.84 7.91 -14.85
N LEU A 222 -11.56 7.56 -15.04
CA LEU A 222 -10.82 6.73 -14.08
C LEU A 222 -10.60 7.45 -12.76
N ALA A 223 -10.24 8.74 -12.78
CA ALA A 223 -10.11 9.55 -11.56
C ALA A 223 -11.45 9.66 -10.81
N LEU A 224 -12.57 9.84 -11.51
CA LEU A 224 -13.89 9.85 -10.89
C LEU A 224 -14.25 8.49 -10.29
N THR A 225 -13.96 7.40 -10.98
CA THR A 225 -14.18 6.03 -10.46
C THR A 225 -13.37 5.80 -9.20
N ALA A 226 -12.09 6.19 -9.18
CA ALA A 226 -11.23 6.04 -8.01
C ALA A 226 -11.69 6.90 -6.82
N ALA A 227 -12.08 8.16 -7.07
CA ALA A 227 -12.68 9.03 -6.06
C ALA A 227 -14.02 8.45 -5.53
N ALA A 228 -14.83 7.85 -6.41
CA ALA A 228 -16.08 7.21 -6.04
C ALA A 228 -15.88 5.98 -5.15
N ALA A 229 -14.90 5.14 -5.47
CA ALA A 229 -14.52 3.94 -4.71
C ALA A 229 -13.97 4.25 -3.30
N THR A 230 -13.39 5.45 -3.10
CA THR A 230 -12.74 5.86 -1.84
C THR A 230 -13.49 6.99 -1.12
N ASN A 231 -14.71 7.30 -1.56
CA ASN A 231 -15.60 8.33 -1.01
C ASN A 231 -14.99 9.75 -0.96
N ARG A 232 -14.18 10.13 -1.95
CA ARG A 232 -13.65 11.50 -2.08
C ARG A 232 -14.70 12.39 -2.72
N LEU A 233 -15.75 12.70 -1.95
CA LEU A 233 -16.91 13.47 -2.41
C LEU A 233 -16.55 14.84 -2.99
N ASP A 234 -15.58 15.52 -2.38
CA ASP A 234 -15.09 16.84 -2.82
C ASP A 234 -14.42 16.77 -4.20
N VAL A 235 -13.55 15.79 -4.40
CA VAL A 235 -12.91 15.50 -5.70
C VAL A 235 -13.95 15.08 -6.74
N ALA A 236 -14.81 14.12 -6.41
CA ALA A 236 -15.83 13.64 -7.34
C ALA A 236 -16.78 14.78 -7.74
N THR A 237 -17.21 15.62 -6.79
CA THR A 237 -18.02 16.81 -7.06
C THR A 237 -17.29 17.76 -8.01
N TYR A 238 -16.01 18.04 -7.77
CA TYR A 238 -15.22 18.89 -8.64
C TYR A 238 -15.12 18.32 -10.07
N ILE A 239 -14.85 17.03 -10.22
CA ILE A 239 -14.77 16.36 -11.53
C ILE A 239 -16.12 16.44 -12.26
N VAL A 240 -17.22 16.14 -11.58
CA VAL A 240 -18.57 16.12 -12.16
C VAL A 240 -19.04 17.53 -12.57
N HIS A 241 -18.83 18.53 -11.71
CA HIS A 241 -19.35 19.89 -11.93
C HIS A 241 -18.47 20.76 -12.82
N GLU A 242 -17.16 20.76 -12.58
CA GLU A 242 -16.25 21.73 -13.20
C GLU A 242 -15.57 21.15 -14.45
N LEU A 243 -15.31 19.84 -14.46
CA LEU A 243 -14.54 19.22 -15.54
C LEU A 243 -15.42 18.64 -16.65
N GLY A 244 -16.72 18.47 -16.37
CA GLY A 244 -17.69 17.95 -17.32
C GLY A 244 -17.29 16.56 -17.82
N SER A 245 -17.67 15.52 -17.08
CA SER A 245 -17.56 14.19 -17.67
C SER A 245 -18.79 13.95 -18.57
N ASP A 246 -18.58 13.55 -19.81
CA ASP A 246 -19.63 13.01 -20.70
C ASP A 246 -20.25 11.71 -20.17
N GLY A 247 -19.92 11.32 -18.92
CA GLY A 247 -20.17 10.05 -18.23
C GLY A 247 -21.63 9.69 -17.97
N HIS A 248 -22.57 10.29 -18.70
CA HIS A 248 -23.99 9.90 -18.72
C HIS A 248 -24.19 8.45 -19.23
N GLY A 249 -23.12 7.77 -19.68
CA GLY A 249 -23.11 6.34 -20.01
C GLY A 249 -22.12 5.50 -19.19
N SER A 250 -21.41 6.07 -18.21
CA SER A 250 -20.55 5.28 -17.32
C SER A 250 -21.39 4.68 -16.18
N THR A 251 -21.12 3.42 -15.87
CA THR A 251 -21.79 2.67 -14.79
C THR A 251 -20.85 2.31 -13.65
N ASN A 252 -19.55 2.45 -13.85
CA ASN A 252 -18.53 1.95 -12.94
C ASN A 252 -18.45 2.75 -11.64
N GLU A 253 -18.79 4.05 -11.66
CA GLU A 253 -18.64 4.92 -10.50
C GLU A 253 -19.63 4.54 -9.39
N ILE A 254 -20.88 4.27 -9.75
CA ILE A 254 -21.89 3.84 -8.78
C ILE A 254 -21.64 2.41 -8.35
N ASP A 255 -21.25 1.51 -9.27
CA ASP A 255 -20.91 0.12 -8.94
C ASP A 255 -19.76 0.10 -7.90
N ALA A 256 -18.67 0.86 -8.13
CA ALA A 256 -17.53 0.94 -7.22
C ALA A 256 -17.86 1.60 -5.86
N ALA A 257 -18.69 2.65 -5.87
CA ALA A 257 -19.16 3.28 -4.63
C ALA A 257 -20.10 2.37 -3.83
N ALA A 258 -20.86 1.50 -4.51
CA ALA A 258 -21.80 0.59 -3.88
C ALA A 258 -21.11 -0.56 -3.14
N TYR A 259 -20.08 -1.15 -3.75
CA TYR A 259 -19.22 -2.14 -3.09
C TYR A 259 -18.68 -1.63 -1.73
N ASN A 260 -18.20 -0.39 -1.69
CA ASN A 260 -17.61 0.20 -0.48
C ASN A 260 -18.63 0.89 0.46
N GLY A 261 -19.94 0.74 0.21
CA GLY A 261 -20.98 1.30 1.10
C GLY A 261 -21.12 2.83 1.05
N HIS A 262 -20.62 3.49 0.00
CA HIS A 262 -20.52 4.96 -0.07
C HIS A 262 -21.84 5.61 -0.51
N LEU A 263 -22.89 5.49 0.30
CA LEU A 263 -24.25 5.95 -0.02
C LEU A 263 -24.35 7.44 -0.40
N ALA A 264 -23.57 8.31 0.25
CA ALA A 264 -23.55 9.73 -0.08
C ALA A 264 -22.98 9.99 -1.49
N MET A 265 -21.93 9.26 -1.88
CA MET A 265 -21.36 9.28 -3.23
C MET A 265 -22.38 8.79 -4.27
N ILE A 266 -23.05 7.67 -4.00
CA ILE A 266 -24.09 7.11 -4.88
C ILE A 266 -25.22 8.12 -5.11
N LYS A 267 -25.68 8.80 -4.05
CA LYS A 267 -26.72 9.84 -4.15
C LYS A 267 -26.26 11.02 -4.99
N MET A 268 -25.01 11.47 -4.84
CA MET A 268 -24.44 12.54 -5.66
C MET A 268 -24.39 12.12 -7.12
N LEU A 269 -23.78 10.96 -7.44
CA LEU A 269 -23.69 10.45 -8.81
C LEU A 269 -25.08 10.23 -9.44
N HIS A 270 -26.06 9.76 -8.67
CA HIS A 270 -27.45 9.63 -9.12
C HIS A 270 -28.08 10.96 -9.50
N GLN A 271 -27.88 12.03 -8.72
CA GLN A 271 -28.38 13.37 -9.04
C GLN A 271 -27.80 13.91 -10.35
N HIS A 272 -26.63 13.43 -10.75
CA HIS A 272 -25.95 13.76 -12.00
C HIS A 272 -26.20 12.76 -13.14
N ASN A 273 -27.22 11.90 -13.02
CA ASN A 273 -27.65 10.93 -14.03
C ASN A 273 -26.60 9.86 -14.40
N TYR A 274 -25.68 9.52 -13.51
CA TYR A 274 -24.82 8.35 -13.71
C TYR A 274 -25.65 7.06 -13.61
N GLY A 275 -25.34 6.10 -14.49
CA GLY A 275 -25.94 4.77 -14.46
C GLY A 275 -25.27 3.86 -13.44
N CYS A 276 -25.83 2.67 -13.25
CA CYS A 276 -25.16 1.55 -12.59
C CYS A 276 -25.51 0.26 -13.33
N THR A 277 -24.93 -0.87 -12.92
CA THR A 277 -25.36 -2.19 -13.38
C THR A 277 -25.98 -2.99 -12.24
N THR A 278 -26.30 -4.26 -12.47
CA THR A 278 -26.65 -5.19 -11.39
C THR A 278 -25.52 -5.37 -10.39
N ASN A 279 -24.27 -5.13 -10.80
CA ASN A 279 -23.11 -5.23 -9.90
C ASN A 279 -23.23 -4.28 -8.72
N ALA A 280 -23.77 -3.07 -8.88
CA ALA A 280 -23.95 -2.18 -7.74
C ALA A 280 -24.73 -2.82 -6.57
N MET A 281 -25.80 -3.57 -6.85
CA MET A 281 -26.57 -4.23 -5.79
C MET A 281 -25.97 -5.57 -5.37
N ASP A 282 -25.39 -6.32 -6.31
CA ASP A 282 -24.69 -7.58 -6.01
C ASP A 282 -23.49 -7.34 -5.09
N ASP A 283 -22.61 -6.41 -5.46
CA ASP A 283 -21.39 -6.03 -4.74
C ASP A 283 -21.71 -5.39 -3.38
N ALA A 284 -22.73 -4.53 -3.31
CA ALA A 284 -23.20 -3.97 -2.03
C ALA A 284 -23.76 -5.06 -1.12
N ALA A 285 -24.42 -6.09 -1.66
CA ALA A 285 -24.92 -7.21 -0.88
C ALA A 285 -23.78 -8.12 -0.40
N GLU A 286 -22.81 -8.39 -1.28
CA GLU A 286 -21.59 -9.14 -0.99
C GLU A 286 -20.82 -8.57 0.20
N ASP A 287 -20.70 -7.24 0.31
CA ASP A 287 -20.01 -6.56 1.42
C ASP A 287 -20.95 -6.14 2.58
N GLY A 288 -22.22 -6.56 2.53
CA GLY A 288 -23.17 -6.34 3.64
C GLY A 288 -23.68 -4.91 3.80
N GLN A 289 -23.57 -4.10 2.75
CA GLN A 289 -23.97 -2.68 2.70
C GLN A 289 -25.49 -2.53 2.56
N LEU A 290 -26.25 -2.98 3.56
CA LEU A 290 -27.72 -3.05 3.52
C LEU A 290 -28.38 -1.70 3.19
N GLU A 291 -27.86 -0.58 3.71
CA GLU A 291 -28.38 0.75 3.40
C GLU A 291 -28.26 1.10 1.91
N VAL A 292 -27.16 0.69 1.27
CA VAL A 292 -26.95 0.85 -0.17
C VAL A 292 -27.90 -0.04 -0.95
N VAL A 293 -28.04 -1.31 -0.57
CA VAL A 293 -28.99 -2.26 -1.20
C VAL A 293 -30.42 -1.70 -1.17
N GLN A 294 -30.88 -1.23 -0.01
CA GLN A 294 -32.20 -0.62 0.16
C GLN A 294 -32.37 0.63 -0.70
N TRP A 295 -31.35 1.49 -0.74
CA TRP A 295 -31.39 2.70 -1.53
C TRP A 295 -31.44 2.41 -3.04
N LEU A 296 -30.57 1.51 -3.53
CA LEU A 296 -30.56 1.07 -4.92
C LEU A 296 -31.90 0.45 -5.30
N HIS A 297 -32.46 -0.42 -4.47
CA HIS A 297 -33.77 -1.02 -4.73
C HIS A 297 -34.90 0.01 -4.90
N THR A 298 -34.87 1.08 -4.12
CA THR A 298 -35.93 2.09 -4.10
C THR A 298 -35.78 3.15 -5.20
N HIS A 299 -34.56 3.40 -5.70
CA HIS A 299 -34.27 4.50 -6.62
C HIS A 299 -33.76 4.05 -8.00
N ARG A 300 -33.45 2.76 -8.18
CA ARG A 300 -32.88 2.18 -9.40
C ARG A 300 -33.73 1.03 -9.92
N THR A 301 -33.60 0.75 -11.21
CA THR A 301 -34.39 -0.28 -11.93
C THR A 301 -33.58 -1.46 -12.42
N GLU A 302 -32.26 -1.34 -12.37
CA GLU A 302 -31.27 -2.31 -12.82
C GLU A 302 -31.37 -3.62 -12.04
N GLY A 303 -31.68 -3.54 -10.73
CA GLY A 303 -31.90 -4.69 -9.86
C GLY A 303 -30.61 -5.37 -9.41
N CYS A 304 -30.71 -6.66 -9.11
CA CYS A 304 -29.59 -7.51 -8.74
C CYS A 304 -29.68 -8.84 -9.50
N THR A 305 -28.67 -9.68 -9.36
CA THR A 305 -28.71 -11.07 -9.80
C THR A 305 -28.92 -12.01 -8.61
N ILE A 306 -28.93 -13.33 -8.86
CA ILE A 306 -28.91 -14.34 -7.80
C ILE A 306 -27.64 -14.26 -6.94
N ASN A 307 -26.56 -13.65 -7.45
CA ASN A 307 -25.30 -13.54 -6.72
C ASN A 307 -25.42 -12.67 -5.48
N ALA A 308 -26.26 -11.62 -5.48
CA ALA A 308 -26.47 -10.78 -4.30
C ALA A 308 -26.84 -11.59 -3.04
N MET A 309 -27.79 -12.52 -3.17
CA MET A 309 -28.21 -13.40 -2.07
C MET A 309 -27.13 -14.42 -1.73
N GLY A 310 -26.49 -15.00 -2.75
CA GLY A 310 -25.46 -16.04 -2.58
C GLY A 310 -24.20 -15.53 -1.88
N GLN A 311 -23.66 -14.40 -2.33
CA GLN A 311 -22.44 -13.80 -1.80
C GLN A 311 -22.67 -13.16 -0.42
N ALA A 312 -23.81 -12.47 -0.22
CA ALA A 312 -24.17 -11.96 1.10
C ALA A 312 -24.25 -13.09 2.14
N ALA A 313 -24.76 -14.25 1.73
CA ALA A 313 -24.85 -15.42 2.59
C ALA A 313 -23.49 -16.05 2.89
N GLU A 314 -22.61 -16.19 1.89
CA GLU A 314 -21.25 -16.69 2.09
C GLU A 314 -20.44 -15.79 3.04
N ASN A 315 -20.61 -14.48 2.96
CA ASN A 315 -19.91 -13.51 3.81
C ASN A 315 -20.60 -13.23 5.16
N GLY A 316 -21.72 -13.89 5.45
CA GLY A 316 -22.36 -13.83 6.77
C GLY A 316 -23.26 -12.62 7.01
N HIS A 317 -23.65 -11.90 5.96
CA HIS A 317 -24.48 -10.69 6.05
C HIS A 317 -25.97 -11.03 6.21
N LEU A 318 -26.32 -11.60 7.36
CA LEU A 318 -27.68 -12.11 7.65
C LEU A 318 -28.79 -11.07 7.41
N GLU A 319 -28.61 -9.83 7.84
CA GLU A 319 -29.62 -8.77 7.65
C GLU A 319 -29.88 -8.50 6.17
N THR A 320 -28.82 -8.48 5.36
CA THR A 320 -28.90 -8.35 3.90
C THR A 320 -29.61 -9.54 3.27
N VAL A 321 -29.26 -10.78 3.67
CA VAL A 321 -29.92 -12.02 3.21
C VAL A 321 -31.41 -12.00 3.53
N GLN A 322 -31.79 -11.66 4.76
CA GLN A 322 -33.19 -11.55 5.18
C GLN A 322 -33.96 -10.49 4.38
N TRP A 323 -33.32 -9.34 4.15
CA TRP A 323 -33.92 -8.26 3.39
C TRP A 323 -34.10 -8.63 1.92
N LEU A 324 -33.08 -9.21 1.27
CA LEU A 324 -33.15 -9.67 -0.11
C LEU A 324 -34.23 -10.75 -0.28
N HIS A 325 -34.30 -11.74 0.62
CA HIS A 325 -35.34 -12.76 0.59
C HIS A 325 -36.77 -12.20 0.61
N THR A 326 -36.98 -11.11 1.36
CA THR A 326 -38.32 -10.53 1.57
C THR A 326 -38.72 -9.49 0.52
N HIS A 327 -37.75 -8.89 -0.19
CA HIS A 327 -37.99 -7.77 -1.11
C HIS A 327 -37.60 -8.06 -2.57
N ARG A 328 -36.84 -9.12 -2.83
CA ARG A 328 -36.33 -9.50 -4.16
C ARG A 328 -36.84 -10.88 -4.57
N GLY A 329 -36.91 -11.12 -5.88
CA GLY A 329 -37.53 -12.32 -6.49
C GLY A 329 -36.59 -13.14 -7.35
N GLU A 330 -35.32 -12.73 -7.46
CA GLU A 330 -34.28 -13.33 -8.29
C GLU A 330 -33.95 -14.76 -7.84
N GLY A 331 -34.06 -15.03 -6.55
CA GLY A 331 -33.80 -16.34 -5.95
C GLY A 331 -32.43 -16.44 -5.30
N CYS A 332 -32.08 -17.66 -4.93
CA CYS A 332 -30.86 -18.00 -4.20
C CYS A 332 -30.12 -19.11 -4.98
N PRO A 333 -28.83 -18.95 -5.32
CA PRO A 333 -28.07 -19.97 -6.04
C PRO A 333 -27.96 -21.28 -5.25
N ASP A 334 -27.95 -22.44 -5.93
CA ASP A 334 -27.87 -23.78 -5.28
C ASP A 334 -26.58 -24.01 -4.46
N TRP A 335 -25.52 -23.25 -4.70
CA TRP A 335 -24.25 -23.33 -3.96
C TRP A 335 -24.26 -22.54 -2.65
N THR A 336 -25.29 -21.72 -2.41
CA THR A 336 -25.29 -20.72 -1.33
C THR A 336 -25.16 -21.36 0.04
N LEU A 337 -25.96 -22.40 0.30
CA LEU A 337 -25.96 -23.10 1.59
C LEU A 337 -24.63 -23.79 1.85
N GLU A 338 -24.04 -24.40 0.82
CA GLU A 338 -22.73 -25.05 0.91
C GLU A 338 -21.65 -24.03 1.27
N ARG A 339 -21.54 -22.93 0.52
CA ARG A 339 -20.51 -21.91 0.76
C ARG A 339 -20.68 -21.20 2.09
N ALA A 340 -21.92 -20.86 2.49
CA ALA A 340 -22.20 -20.30 3.82
C ALA A 340 -21.82 -21.27 4.95
N ALA A 341 -22.03 -22.58 4.79
CA ALA A 341 -21.63 -23.58 5.78
C ALA A 341 -20.11 -23.75 5.85
N TYR A 342 -19.40 -23.76 4.71
CA TYR A 342 -17.94 -23.85 4.66
C TYR A 342 -17.23 -22.57 5.12
N ALA A 343 -17.92 -21.42 5.03
CA ALA A 343 -17.51 -20.16 5.64
C ALA A 343 -17.97 -20.01 7.10
N GLU A 344 -18.59 -21.04 7.68
CA GLU A 344 -19.03 -21.10 9.08
C GLU A 344 -20.02 -19.99 9.49
N GLN A 345 -20.83 -19.51 8.53
CA GLN A 345 -21.84 -18.46 8.74
C GLN A 345 -23.15 -19.03 9.31
N TRP A 346 -23.08 -19.58 10.53
CA TRP A 346 -24.15 -20.43 11.08
C TRP A 346 -25.51 -19.76 11.22
N ASP A 347 -25.58 -18.45 11.52
CA ASP A 347 -26.86 -17.74 11.59
C ASP A 347 -27.52 -17.63 10.20
N VAL A 348 -26.72 -17.42 9.15
CA VAL A 348 -27.18 -17.45 7.76
C VAL A 348 -27.58 -18.86 7.36
N VAL A 349 -26.78 -19.88 7.66
CA VAL A 349 -27.10 -21.29 7.39
C VAL A 349 -28.43 -21.67 8.03
N LYS A 350 -28.64 -21.29 9.30
CA LYS A 350 -29.91 -21.53 10.00
C LYS A 350 -31.09 -20.88 9.29
N PHE A 351 -30.92 -19.64 8.82
CA PHE A 351 -31.92 -18.95 8.01
C PHE A 351 -32.19 -19.70 6.70
N LEU A 352 -31.16 -20.02 5.91
CA LEU A 352 -31.29 -20.71 4.63
C LEU A 352 -31.97 -22.08 4.76
N VAL A 353 -31.62 -22.88 5.78
CA VAL A 353 -32.25 -24.19 6.05
C VAL A 353 -33.71 -24.02 6.44
N THR A 354 -34.04 -23.02 7.26
CA THR A 354 -35.41 -22.74 7.69
C THR A 354 -36.33 -22.43 6.50
N TRP A 355 -35.81 -21.70 5.50
CA TRP A 355 -36.55 -21.29 4.31
C TRP A 355 -36.31 -22.18 3.09
N GLN A 356 -35.54 -23.28 3.22
CA GLN A 356 -35.20 -24.21 2.14
C GLN A 356 -34.56 -23.51 0.92
N LEU A 357 -33.62 -22.60 1.18
CA LEU A 357 -32.97 -21.77 0.16
C LEU A 357 -31.56 -22.27 -0.16
N GLY A 358 -31.21 -22.17 -1.45
CA GLY A 358 -29.81 -22.20 -1.90
C GLY A 358 -29.08 -23.53 -1.70
N GLY A 359 -29.79 -24.65 -1.77
CA GLY A 359 -29.24 -26.00 -1.68
C GLY A 359 -29.95 -26.89 -0.65
N ASP A 360 -29.71 -28.20 -0.72
CA ASP A 360 -30.22 -29.17 0.26
C ASP A 360 -29.20 -29.44 1.37
N ALA A 361 -29.57 -29.11 2.61
CA ALA A 361 -28.71 -29.23 3.78
C ALA A 361 -28.18 -30.65 4.03
N LYS A 362 -28.95 -31.68 3.67
CA LYS A 362 -28.51 -33.08 3.83
C LYS A 362 -27.40 -33.42 2.84
N THR A 363 -27.58 -33.00 1.59
CA THR A 363 -26.56 -33.13 0.55
C THR A 363 -25.26 -32.42 0.97
N VAL A 364 -25.34 -31.17 1.46
CA VAL A 364 -24.16 -30.43 1.94
C VAL A 364 -23.48 -31.15 3.11
N MET A 365 -24.25 -31.67 4.07
CA MET A 365 -23.72 -32.44 5.20
C MET A 365 -23.02 -33.73 4.75
N GLU A 366 -23.52 -34.39 3.71
CA GLU A 366 -22.86 -35.57 3.12
C GLU A 366 -21.54 -35.21 2.44
N THR A 367 -21.50 -34.11 1.68
CA THR A 367 -20.26 -33.57 1.09
C THR A 367 -19.23 -33.23 2.16
N ALA A 368 -19.63 -32.52 3.23
CA ALA A 368 -18.73 -32.19 4.33
C ALA A 368 -18.09 -33.42 4.99
N LYS A 369 -18.86 -34.52 5.14
CA LYS A 369 -18.32 -35.80 5.63
C LYS A 369 -17.31 -36.42 4.67
N GLN A 370 -17.56 -36.33 3.36
CA GLN A 370 -16.63 -36.84 2.34
C GLN A 370 -15.31 -36.05 2.35
N ASP A 371 -15.39 -34.73 2.55
CA ASP A 371 -14.24 -33.84 2.66
C ASP A 371 -13.52 -33.89 4.02
N SER A 372 -13.97 -34.76 4.93
CA SER A 372 -13.45 -34.85 6.31
C SER A 372 -13.56 -33.54 7.11
N ARG A 373 -14.60 -32.74 6.82
CA ARG A 373 -14.99 -31.53 7.56
C ARG A 373 -16.08 -31.87 8.58
N ASP A 374 -15.69 -32.61 9.62
CA ASP A 374 -16.60 -33.06 10.69
C ASP A 374 -17.23 -31.88 11.45
N ASP A 375 -16.50 -30.78 11.59
CA ASP A 375 -16.95 -29.50 12.13
C ASP A 375 -18.21 -28.98 11.42
N ILE A 376 -18.16 -28.93 10.09
CA ILE A 376 -19.28 -28.48 9.27
C ILE A 376 -20.46 -29.46 9.35
N ALA A 377 -20.17 -30.76 9.26
CA ALA A 377 -21.20 -31.79 9.33
C ALA A 377 -21.96 -31.79 10.67
N VAL A 378 -21.26 -31.55 11.78
CA VAL A 378 -21.87 -31.42 13.11
C VAL A 378 -22.72 -30.15 13.19
N GLY A 379 -22.23 -29.01 12.70
CA GLY A 379 -22.99 -27.76 12.71
C GLY A 379 -24.31 -27.87 11.93
N LEU A 380 -24.27 -28.48 10.74
CA LEU A 380 -25.47 -28.74 9.94
C LEU A 380 -26.44 -29.71 10.63
N ALA A 381 -25.94 -30.75 11.30
CA ALA A 381 -26.78 -31.68 12.05
C ALA A 381 -27.55 -30.98 13.18
N VAL A 382 -26.87 -30.11 13.95
CA VAL A 382 -27.50 -29.31 15.01
C VAL A 382 -28.62 -28.42 14.44
N ILE A 383 -28.36 -27.72 13.34
CA ILE A 383 -29.36 -26.85 12.70
C ILE A 383 -30.56 -27.64 12.16
N LEU A 384 -30.31 -28.80 11.56
CA LEU A 384 -31.38 -29.69 11.06
C LEU A 384 -32.27 -30.21 12.20
N ASP A 385 -31.68 -30.56 13.33
CA ASP A 385 -32.42 -30.99 14.52
C ASP A 385 -33.26 -29.84 15.10
N GLU A 386 -32.68 -28.65 15.24
CA GLU A 386 -33.39 -27.46 15.74
C GLU A 386 -34.55 -27.03 14.83
N THR A 387 -34.35 -27.02 13.52
CA THR A 387 -35.38 -26.62 12.55
C THR A 387 -36.52 -27.64 12.46
N SER A 388 -36.21 -28.92 12.61
CA SER A 388 -37.22 -29.98 12.74
C SER A 388 -38.12 -29.79 13.96
N ILE A 389 -37.56 -29.34 15.09
CA ILE A 389 -38.33 -29.04 16.31
C ILE A 389 -39.22 -27.80 16.12
N LEU A 390 -38.75 -26.77 15.41
CA LEU A 390 -39.52 -25.56 15.14
C LEU A 390 -40.72 -25.83 14.22
N LEU A 391 -40.56 -26.66 13.19
CA LEU A 391 -41.65 -27.08 12.31
C LEU A 391 -42.70 -27.94 13.04
N LEU A 392 -42.30 -28.71 14.06
CA LEU A 392 -43.22 -29.51 14.88
C LEU A 392 -43.99 -28.69 15.93
N ASN A 393 -43.46 -27.54 16.36
CA ASN A 393 -44.05 -26.67 17.39
C ASN A 393 -44.84 -25.49 16.81
N GLY A 394 -44.93 -25.36 15.48
CA GLY A 394 -45.59 -24.28 14.75
C GLY A 394 -46.90 -24.66 14.06
N CYS A 395 -47.74 -25.48 14.70
CA CYS A 395 -49.15 -25.73 14.34
C CYS A 395 -50.09 -25.10 15.36
#